data_AF-A0A6B2GD26-F1
#
_entry.id   AF-A0A6B2GD26-F1
#
_cell.length_a   1.000
_cell.length_b   1.000
_cell.length_c   1.000
_cell.angle_alpha   90.00
_cell.angle_beta   90.00
_cell.angle_gamma   90.00
#
_symmetry.space_group_name_H-M   'P 1'
#
loop_
_entity.id
_entity.type
_entity.pdbx_description
1 polymer ?
#
loop_
_entity_poly.entity_id
_entity_poly.type
_entity_poly.pdbx_seq_one_letter_code
_entity_poly.pdbx_strand_id
1 'polypeptide(L)'
;VTQVYGFYDECIKKYGDSDIWKRFTDLFDYFPLTALVDDRLFCLHGGLSPTVNTLDGIRSIDRFLEIPHDGPMCDLLWSDPEDRNGWGVSPRGAGFSFGADITESFVLTNNLDFIARAH
;
A
#
# COMPACT_ATOMS: atom_id res chain seq x y z
N VAL A 1 -11.51 -6.04 2.90
CA VAL A 1 -12.03 -4.67 3.24
C VAL A 1 -13.44 -4.42 2.70
N THR A 2 -13.67 -4.55 1.39
CA THR A 2 -14.90 -4.12 0.70
C THR A 2 -16.19 -4.84 1.13
N GLN A 3 -16.10 -6.05 1.68
CA GLN A 3 -17.24 -6.81 2.22
C GLN A 3 -17.83 -6.20 3.50
N VAL A 4 -17.03 -5.49 4.30
CA VAL A 4 -17.47 -4.92 5.59
C VAL A 4 -17.76 -3.43 5.46
N TYR A 5 -17.02 -2.74 4.60
CA TYR A 5 -17.08 -1.27 4.49
C TYR A 5 -17.96 -0.77 3.33
N GLY A 6 -19.00 -1.53 2.97
CA GLY A 6 -20.14 -1.05 2.19
C GLY A 6 -20.09 -1.24 0.67
N PHE A 7 -18.91 -1.44 0.05
CA PHE A 7 -18.84 -1.59 -1.41
C PHE A 7 -19.55 -2.87 -1.90
N TYR A 8 -19.44 -3.98 -1.16
CA TYR A 8 -20.19 -5.20 -1.44
C TYR A 8 -21.71 -4.96 -1.39
N ASP A 9 -22.20 -4.40 -0.27
CA ASP A 9 -23.62 -4.13 -0.08
C ASP A 9 -24.17 -3.17 -1.13
N GLU A 10 -23.37 -2.19 -1.55
CA GLU A 10 -23.74 -1.26 -2.61
C GLU A 10 -23.90 -1.98 -3.96
N CYS A 11 -22.98 -2.89 -4.30
CA CYS A 11 -23.08 -3.68 -5.52
C CYS A 11 -24.35 -4.56 -5.52
N ILE A 12 -24.60 -5.26 -4.42
CA ILE A 12 -25.81 -6.10 -4.26
C ILE A 12 -27.08 -5.23 -4.39
N LYS A 13 -27.11 -4.07 -3.72
CA LYS A 13 -28.28 -3.18 -3.73
C LYS A 13 -28.57 -2.58 -5.11
N LYS A 14 -27.53 -2.24 -5.88
CA LYS A 14 -27.67 -1.59 -7.19
C LYS A 14 -27.86 -2.56 -8.34
N TYR A 15 -27.27 -3.76 -8.27
CA TYR A 15 -27.20 -4.71 -9.39
C TYR A 15 -27.91 -6.04 -9.12
N GLY A 16 -28.32 -6.32 -7.89
CA GLY A 16 -29.13 -7.49 -7.52
C GLY A 16 -28.34 -8.75 -7.18
N ASP A 17 -27.03 -8.80 -7.47
CA ASP A 17 -26.13 -9.92 -7.17
C ASP A 17 -24.69 -9.45 -6.89
N SER A 18 -23.81 -10.41 -6.59
CA SER A 18 -22.40 -10.17 -6.24
C SER A 18 -21.45 -10.19 -7.45
N ASP A 19 -21.93 -10.42 -8.68
CA ASP A 19 -21.06 -10.58 -9.85
C ASP A 19 -20.31 -9.29 -10.18
N ILE A 20 -20.97 -8.13 -10.02
CA ILE A 20 -20.34 -6.82 -10.21
C ILE A 20 -19.23 -6.58 -9.18
N TRP A 21 -19.49 -6.88 -7.90
CA TRP A 21 -18.47 -6.78 -6.85
C TRP A 21 -17.27 -7.65 -7.18
N LYS A 22 -17.50 -8.93 -7.57
CA LYS A 22 -16.44 -9.86 -7.94
C LYS A 22 -15.60 -9.34 -9.11
N ARG A 23 -16.24 -8.84 -10.16
CA ARG A 23 -15.52 -8.27 -11.32
C ARG A 23 -14.66 -7.06 -10.95
N PHE A 24 -15.12 -6.23 -10.01
CA PHE A 24 -14.31 -5.11 -9.52
C PHE A 24 -13.15 -5.58 -8.65
N THR A 25 -13.34 -6.55 -7.75
CA THR A 25 -12.23 -7.07 -6.93
C THR A 25 -11.21 -7.80 -7.79
N ASP A 26 -11.65 -8.59 -8.78
CA ASP A 26 -10.75 -9.22 -9.75
C ASP A 26 -9.94 -8.17 -10.54
N LEU A 27 -10.52 -6.98 -10.79
CA LEU A 27 -9.81 -5.85 -11.42
C LEU A 27 -8.84 -5.16 -10.46
N PHE A 28 -9.18 -5.03 -9.18
CA PHE A 28 -8.35 -4.35 -8.18
C PHE A 28 -6.99 -5.04 -8.00
N ASP A 29 -6.93 -6.36 -8.14
CA ASP A 29 -5.68 -7.14 -8.14
C ASP A 29 -4.70 -6.70 -9.26
N TYR A 30 -5.20 -6.02 -10.30
CA TYR A 30 -4.38 -5.48 -11.39
C TYR A 30 -3.91 -4.05 -11.16
N PHE A 31 -4.34 -3.37 -10.09
CA PHE A 31 -3.88 -2.01 -9.81
C PHE A 31 -2.39 -1.98 -9.43
N PRO A 32 -1.61 -1.00 -9.95
CA PRO A 32 -0.25 -0.77 -9.50
C PRO A 32 -0.22 -0.44 -8.01
N LEU A 33 0.77 -0.98 -7.28
CA LEU A 33 0.96 -0.67 -5.85
C LEU A 33 1.52 0.74 -5.64
N THR A 34 2.38 1.19 -6.55
CA THR A 34 3.15 2.43 -6.43
C THR A 34 3.35 3.08 -7.80
N ALA A 35 3.74 4.35 -7.79
CA ALA A 35 4.15 5.08 -9.00
C ALA A 35 5.46 5.83 -8.73
N LEU A 36 6.25 6.03 -9.78
CA LEU A 36 7.44 6.86 -9.77
C LEU A 36 7.26 7.96 -10.83
N VAL A 37 7.30 9.22 -10.41
CA VAL A 37 7.14 10.38 -11.28
C VAL A 37 8.48 11.07 -11.44
N ASP A 38 8.86 11.32 -12.70
CA ASP A 38 10.13 11.94 -13.11
C ASP A 38 11.37 11.33 -12.47
N ASP A 39 11.33 10.02 -12.17
CA ASP A 39 12.41 9.27 -11.48
C ASP A 39 12.83 9.85 -10.11
N ARG A 40 11.98 10.71 -9.52
CA ARG A 40 12.32 11.50 -8.32
C ARG A 40 11.24 11.47 -7.23
N LEU A 41 9.97 11.39 -7.61
CA LEU A 41 8.85 11.39 -6.68
C LEU A 41 8.22 10.00 -6.61
N PHE A 42 8.31 9.37 -5.44
CA PHE A 42 7.73 8.06 -5.19
C PHE A 42 6.33 8.20 -4.55
N CYS A 43 5.32 7.62 -5.18
CA CYS A 43 3.92 7.72 -4.77
C CYS A 43 3.35 6.35 -4.40
N LEU A 44 2.64 6.27 -3.28
CA LEU A 44 1.98 5.06 -2.79
C LEU A 44 0.77 5.39 -1.90
N HIS A 45 -0.06 4.40 -1.58
CA HIS A 45 -1.25 4.65 -0.76
C HIS A 45 -0.91 4.83 0.73
N GLY A 46 -0.25 3.84 1.33
CA GLY A 46 0.10 3.77 2.75
C GLY A 46 1.46 4.41 3.04
N GLY A 47 2.49 3.56 3.09
CA GLY A 47 3.83 3.95 3.53
C GLY A 47 4.89 2.87 3.32
N LEU A 48 6.04 2.99 3.99
CA LEU A 48 7.19 2.13 3.73
C LEU A 48 7.07 0.74 4.39
N SER A 49 7.91 -0.20 3.94
CA SER A 49 7.99 -1.56 4.48
C SER A 49 9.37 -1.86 5.06
N PRO A 50 9.49 -2.54 6.22
CA PRO A 50 10.77 -3.01 6.73
C PRO A 50 11.38 -4.15 5.89
N THR A 51 10.59 -4.77 5.02
CA THR A 51 11.02 -5.93 4.21
C THR A 51 11.41 -5.56 2.77
N VAL A 52 11.11 -4.34 2.32
CA VAL A 52 11.52 -3.84 1.00
C VAL A 52 11.97 -2.38 1.06
N ASN A 53 13.22 -2.14 0.71
CA ASN A 53 13.87 -0.82 0.81
C ASN A 53 14.35 -0.26 -0.53
N THR A 54 14.10 -0.95 -1.64
CA THR A 54 14.50 -0.50 -2.98
C THR A 54 13.32 -0.49 -3.96
N LEU A 55 13.35 0.43 -4.93
CA LEU A 55 12.36 0.47 -6.03
C LEU A 55 12.34 -0.84 -6.83
N ASP A 56 13.49 -1.46 -7.06
CA ASP A 56 13.57 -2.77 -7.73
C ASP A 56 12.97 -3.89 -6.90
N GLY A 57 13.16 -3.86 -5.57
CA GLY A 57 12.47 -4.77 -4.66
C GLY A 57 10.95 -4.65 -4.78
N ILE A 58 10.43 -3.42 -4.85
CA ILE A 58 8.99 -3.17 -5.01
C ILE A 58 8.48 -3.68 -6.37
N ARG A 59 9.25 -3.48 -7.44
CA ARG A 59 8.92 -4.00 -8.79
C ARG A 59 8.86 -5.53 -8.85
N SER A 60 9.54 -6.22 -7.95
CA SER A 60 9.58 -7.69 -7.90
C SER A 60 8.42 -8.34 -7.13
N ILE A 61 7.57 -7.54 -6.47
CA ILE A 61 6.41 -8.03 -5.73
C ILE A 61 5.41 -8.64 -6.71
N ASP A 62 5.05 -9.91 -6.50
CA ASP A 62 3.87 -10.49 -7.14
C ASP A 62 2.63 -9.85 -6.52
N ARG A 63 1.90 -9.09 -7.33
CA ARG A 63 0.80 -8.23 -6.89
C ARG A 63 -0.57 -8.68 -7.37
N PHE A 64 -0.63 -9.71 -8.22
CA PHE A 64 -1.89 -10.20 -8.82
C PHE A 64 -2.61 -11.17 -7.87
N LEU A 65 -2.88 -10.69 -6.66
CA LEU A 65 -3.57 -11.43 -5.60
C LEU A 65 -4.24 -10.45 -4.63
N GLU A 66 -5.23 -10.95 -3.87
CA GLU A 66 -5.81 -10.22 -2.74
C GLU A 66 -4.71 -9.84 -1.75
N ILE A 67 -4.77 -8.61 -1.24
CA ILE A 67 -3.75 -8.07 -0.31
C ILE A 67 -3.56 -9.02 0.88
N PRO A 68 -2.34 -9.57 1.09
CA PRO A 68 -2.05 -10.43 2.23
C PRO A 68 -2.20 -9.69 3.57
N HIS A 69 -2.29 -10.44 4.67
CA HIS A 69 -2.35 -9.85 6.01
C HIS A 69 -1.01 -9.28 6.49
N ASP A 70 0.11 -9.69 5.88
CA ASP A 70 1.47 -9.25 6.20
C ASP A 70 2.35 -9.12 4.95
N GLY A 71 3.58 -8.65 5.15
CA GLY A 71 4.58 -8.54 4.09
C GLY A 71 4.49 -7.24 3.27
N PRO A 72 5.37 -7.10 2.26
CA PRO A 72 5.65 -5.81 1.62
C PRO A 72 4.44 -5.20 0.90
N MET A 73 3.56 -6.02 0.31
CA MET A 73 2.33 -5.53 -0.33
C MET A 73 1.35 -4.96 0.70
N CYS A 74 1.21 -5.61 1.87
CA CYS A 74 0.38 -5.12 2.96
C CYS A 74 0.94 -3.79 3.49
N ASP A 75 2.25 -3.76 3.78
CA ASP A 75 2.93 -2.58 4.32
C ASP A 75 2.79 -1.34 3.40
N LEU A 76 2.98 -1.51 2.09
CA LEU A 76 2.87 -0.42 1.10
C LEU A 76 1.47 0.22 1.06
N LEU A 77 0.45 -0.51 1.49
CA LEU A 77 -0.95 -0.07 1.51
C LEU A 77 -1.44 0.37 2.89
N TRP A 78 -0.78 -0.03 3.99
CA TRP A 78 -1.28 0.15 5.36
C TRP A 78 -0.32 0.83 6.34
N SER A 79 0.96 0.98 6.02
CA SER A 79 1.91 1.65 6.91
C SER A 79 1.67 3.16 7.01
N ASP A 80 1.94 3.74 8.18
CA ASP A 80 1.78 5.17 8.47
C ASP A 80 3.09 5.81 8.98
N PRO A 81 3.38 7.09 8.66
CA PRO A 81 4.47 7.80 9.30
C PRO A 81 4.16 8.11 10.78
N GLU A 82 5.19 8.16 11.62
CA GLU A 82 5.10 8.51 13.04
C GLU A 82 6.25 9.44 13.46
N ASP A 83 6.05 10.23 14.51
CA ASP A 83 7.06 11.17 15.03
C ASP A 83 8.28 10.46 15.65
N ARG A 84 8.15 9.18 15.99
CA ARG A 84 9.23 8.40 16.60
C ARG A 84 10.13 7.81 15.51
N ASN A 85 11.43 7.88 15.73
CA ASN A 85 12.41 7.20 14.86
C ASN A 85 12.26 5.68 14.86
N GLY A 86 12.63 5.07 13.73
CA GLY A 86 12.63 3.64 13.51
C GLY A 86 11.25 3.10 13.12
N TRP A 87 11.07 1.79 13.29
CA TRP A 87 9.83 1.08 13.01
C TRP A 87 9.02 0.84 14.29
N GLY A 88 7.70 0.88 14.17
CA GLY A 88 6.76 0.50 15.21
C GLY A 88 5.64 -0.39 14.68
N VAL A 89 4.92 -1.05 15.58
CA VAL A 89 3.75 -1.84 15.22
C VAL A 89 2.59 -0.90 14.92
N SER A 90 1.96 -1.07 13.76
CA SER A 90 0.81 -0.25 13.39
C SER A 90 -0.36 -0.47 14.37
N PRO A 91 -0.98 0.60 14.90
CA PRO A 91 -2.18 0.48 15.74
C PRO A 91 -3.41 0.01 14.94
N ARG A 92 -3.32 -0.03 13.59
CA ARG A 92 -4.39 -0.53 12.71
C ARG A 92 -4.45 -2.06 12.65
N GLY A 93 -3.44 -2.76 13.17
CA GLY A 93 -3.32 -4.22 13.09
C GLY A 93 -2.85 -4.74 11.72
N ALA A 94 -2.40 -3.84 10.83
CA ALA A 94 -1.79 -4.16 9.54
C ALA A 94 -0.73 -3.08 9.19
N GLY A 95 0.36 -3.48 8.55
CA GLY A 95 1.51 -2.61 8.26
C GLY A 95 2.31 -2.19 9.50
N PHE A 96 3.13 -1.16 9.35
CA PHE A 96 4.02 -0.63 10.39
C PHE A 96 3.88 0.89 10.53
N SER A 97 4.26 1.42 11.70
CA SER A 97 4.60 2.83 11.80
C SER A 97 6.08 3.05 11.49
N PHE A 98 6.44 4.19 10.90
CA PHE A 98 7.83 4.50 10.55
C PHE A 98 8.20 5.96 10.75
N GLY A 99 9.42 6.18 11.24
CA GLY A 99 9.97 7.50 11.50
C GLY A 99 10.51 8.23 10.27
N ALA A 100 10.87 9.50 10.50
CA ALA A 100 11.54 10.33 9.51
C ALA A 100 12.89 9.73 9.05
N ASP A 101 13.63 9.07 9.94
CA ASP A 101 14.89 8.39 9.64
C ASP A 101 14.74 7.27 8.60
N ILE A 102 13.64 6.52 8.67
CA ILE A 102 13.30 5.48 7.70
C ILE A 102 12.99 6.11 6.33
N THR A 103 12.24 7.21 6.34
CA THR A 103 11.90 7.97 5.12
C THR A 103 13.16 8.52 4.45
N GLU A 104 14.02 9.20 5.21
CA GLU A 104 15.29 9.75 4.72
C GLU A 104 16.20 8.67 4.14
N SER A 105 16.32 7.54 4.83
CA SER A 105 17.11 6.40 4.36
C SER A 105 16.59 5.83 3.04
N PHE A 106 15.27 5.66 2.91
CA PHE A 106 14.65 5.16 1.69
C PHE A 106 14.83 6.14 0.52
N VAL A 107 14.61 7.43 0.75
CA VAL A 107 14.76 8.49 -0.24
C VAL A 107 16.21 8.54 -0.75
N LEU A 108 17.19 8.52 0.16
CA LEU A 108 18.61 8.52 -0.19
C LEU A 108 19.03 7.26 -0.94
N THR A 109 18.60 6.08 -0.47
CA THR A 109 18.93 4.79 -1.10
C THR A 109 18.42 4.69 -2.54
N ASN A 110 17.26 5.29 -2.82
CA ASN A 110 16.60 5.20 -4.11
C ASN A 110 16.79 6.45 -4.99
N ASN A 111 17.64 7.40 -4.57
CA ASN A 111 17.90 8.65 -5.28
C ASN A 111 16.61 9.45 -5.60
N LEU A 112 15.71 9.50 -4.61
CA LEU A 112 14.45 10.23 -4.67
C LEU A 112 14.59 11.61 -4.02
N ASP A 113 13.60 12.46 -4.25
CA ASP A 113 13.48 13.75 -3.57
C ASP A 113 12.40 13.72 -2.48
N PHE A 114 11.27 13.04 -2.74
CA PHE A 114 10.13 13.00 -1.83
C PHE A 114 9.31 11.71 -1.97
N ILE A 115 8.53 11.42 -0.93
CA ILE A 115 7.47 10.40 -0.94
C ILE A 115 6.12 11.10 -0.80
N ALA A 116 5.18 10.82 -1.70
CA ALA A 116 3.80 11.28 -1.62
C ALA A 116 2.85 10.11 -1.30
N ARG A 117 1.97 10.32 -0.32
CA ARG A 117 1.10 9.27 0.22
C ARG A 117 -0.27 9.80 0.68
N ALA A 118 -1.25 8.93 0.93
CA ALA A 118 -2.65 9.33 1.12
C ALA A 118 -3.36 8.84 2.40
N HIS A 119 -3.34 7.52 2.69
CA HIS A 119 -4.08 6.77 3.73
C HIS A 119 -4.36 7.49 5.08
#